data_AF-A0A402AYJ8-F1
#
_entry.id   AF-A0A402AYJ8-F1
#
_cell.length_a   1.000
_cell.length_b   1.000
_cell.length_c   1.000
_cell.angle_alpha   90.00
_cell.angle_beta   90.00
_cell.angle_gamma   90.00
#
_symmetry.space_group_name_H-M   'P 1'
#
loop_
_entity.id
_entity.type
_entity.pdbx_description
1 polymer ?
#
loop_
_entity_poly.entity_id
_entity_poly.type
_entity_poly.pdbx_seq_one_letter_code
_entity_poly.pdbx_strand_id
1 'polypeptide(L)'
;MRTLRLPQQLPPSATLTAINANLRSGQWCLDWSDVRPPVLQKQLEVLFQHLNLVEHFDIIGGDTIPEAFTPLVEAAFNALATQRADQTIRLPHLPSQSTRLPELWLPDDETHPAR
;
A
#
# COMPACT_ATOMS: atom_id res chain seq x y z
N MET A 1 -3.34 12.59 19.89
CA MET A 1 -2.23 12.00 19.11
C MET A 1 -1.10 11.68 20.08
N ARG A 2 -0.57 10.46 20.07
CA ARG A 2 0.51 10.01 20.99
C ARG A 2 1.79 9.77 20.20
N THR A 3 2.94 10.14 20.74
CA THR A 3 4.23 9.83 20.12
C THR A 3 4.74 8.49 20.63
N LEU A 4 5.01 7.56 19.72
CA LEU A 4 5.67 6.29 19.98
C LEU A 4 7.15 6.45 19.64
N ARG A 5 7.98 6.52 20.67
CA ARG A 5 9.43 6.45 20.51
C ARG A 5 9.83 5.06 20.06
N LEU A 6 10.45 4.98 18.88
CA LEU A 6 10.95 3.72 18.36
C LEU A 6 12.16 3.25 19.20
N PRO A 7 12.24 1.95 19.50
CA PRO A 7 13.42 1.38 20.14
C PRO A 7 14.65 1.50 19.23
N GLN A 8 15.84 1.40 19.83
CA GLN A 8 17.11 1.51 19.09
C GLN A 8 17.22 0.52 17.93
N GLN A 9 16.63 -0.67 18.09
CA GLN A 9 16.52 -1.68 17.04
C GLN A 9 15.04 -1.87 16.69
N LEU A 10 14.73 -1.84 15.40
CA LEU A 10 13.34 -2.06 14.97
C LEU A 10 12.86 -3.45 15.38
N PRO A 11 11.63 -3.54 15.93
CA PRO A 11 11.07 -4.81 16.35
C PRO A 11 10.79 -5.73 15.15
N PRO A 12 10.47 -7.02 15.39
CA PRO A 12 10.12 -7.95 14.33
C PRO A 12 8.87 -7.51 13.56
N SER A 13 8.72 -8.04 12.35
CA SER A 13 7.67 -7.66 11.39
C SER A 13 6.25 -7.66 11.98
N ALA A 14 5.93 -8.66 12.82
CA ALA A 14 4.62 -8.75 13.47
C ALA A 14 4.30 -7.53 14.34
N THR A 15 5.29 -7.00 15.05
CA THR A 15 5.14 -5.79 15.87
C THR A 15 5.05 -4.54 14.99
N LEU A 16 5.83 -4.49 13.91
CA LEU A 16 5.78 -3.38 12.94
C LEU A 16 4.40 -3.28 12.28
N THR A 17 3.74 -4.41 11.98
CA THR A 17 2.36 -4.44 11.47
C THR A 17 1.37 -3.86 12.48
N ALA A 18 1.52 -4.19 13.76
CA ALA A 18 0.66 -3.62 14.81
C ALA A 18 0.88 -2.10 14.96
N ILE A 19 2.13 -1.65 14.86
CA ILE A 19 2.46 -0.21 14.87
C ILE A 19 1.82 0.47 13.64
N ASN A 20 1.97 -0.10 12.44
CA ASN A 20 1.38 0.43 11.21
C ASN A 20 -0.14 0.62 11.33
N ALA A 21 -0.86 -0.34 11.92
CA ALA A 21 -2.31 -0.21 12.13
C ALA A 21 -2.66 1.02 12.99
N ASN A 22 -1.89 1.27 14.06
CA ASN A 22 -2.08 2.43 14.92
C ASN A 22 -1.72 3.76 14.24
N LEU A 23 -0.69 3.76 13.39
CA LEU A 23 -0.31 4.91 12.56
C LEU A 23 -1.44 5.26 11.58
N ARG A 24 -1.99 4.26 10.88
CA ARG A 24 -3.09 4.43 9.93
C ARG A 24 -4.37 4.96 10.57
N SER A 25 -4.62 4.64 11.85
CA SER A 25 -5.73 5.22 12.60
C SER A 25 -5.48 6.67 13.06
N GLY A 26 -4.31 7.25 12.79
CA GLY A 26 -3.92 8.58 13.26
C GLY A 26 -3.75 8.68 14.78
N GLN A 27 -3.71 7.54 15.47
CA GLN A 27 -3.60 7.52 16.92
C GLN A 27 -2.16 7.83 17.36
N TRP A 28 -1.18 7.33 16.60
CA TRP A 28 0.24 7.40 16.92
C TRP A 28 1.04 8.20 15.88
N CYS A 29 2.11 8.83 16.36
CA CYS A 29 3.19 9.42 15.58
C CYS A 29 4.50 8.69 15.96
N LEU A 30 5.39 8.41 15.01
CA LEU A 30 6.69 7.81 15.32
C LEU A 30 7.72 8.86 15.76
N ASP A 31 8.63 8.48 16.65
CA ASP A 31 9.85 9.24 16.95
C ASP A 31 11.07 8.34 16.70
N TRP A 32 11.94 8.76 15.77
CA TRP A 32 13.09 8.00 15.31
C TRP A 32 14.40 8.38 16.01
N SER A 33 14.35 9.32 16.96
CA SER A 33 15.51 9.90 17.64
C SER A 33 16.45 8.87 18.29
N ASP A 34 15.93 7.72 18.70
CA ASP A 34 16.71 6.65 19.34
C ASP A 34 17.12 5.52 18.36
N VAL A 35 16.60 5.49 17.13
CA VAL A 35 16.82 4.39 16.18
C VAL A 35 18.26 4.40 15.66
N ARG A 36 18.91 3.23 15.71
CA ARG A 36 20.28 3.06 15.22
C ARG A 36 20.36 1.99 14.13
N PRO A 37 21.32 2.12 13.20
CA PRO A 37 21.61 1.07 12.25
C PRO A 37 22.10 -0.20 12.97
N PRO A 38 21.89 -1.40 12.41
CA PRO A 38 21.32 -1.66 11.08
C PRO A 38 19.78 -1.69 11.08
N VAL A 39 19.18 -1.06 10.07
CA VAL A 39 17.74 -1.13 9.76
C VAL A 39 17.58 -1.74 8.38
N LEU A 40 16.74 -2.77 8.27
CA LEU A 40 16.50 -3.44 6.99
C LEU A 40 15.37 -2.74 6.23
N GLN A 41 15.56 -2.55 4.92
CA GLN A 41 14.53 -2.00 4.03
C GLN A 41 13.18 -2.72 4.16
N LYS A 42 13.20 -4.06 4.23
CA LYS A 42 11.99 -4.88 4.41
C LYS A 42 11.20 -4.55 5.68
N GLN A 43 11.88 -4.13 6.75
CA GLN A 43 11.19 -3.72 7.97
C GLN A 43 10.46 -2.39 7.77
N LEU A 44 11.08 -1.46 7.05
CA LEU A 44 10.47 -0.19 6.67
C LEU A 44 9.27 -0.39 5.74
N GLU A 45 9.37 -1.30 4.77
CA GLU A 45 8.25 -1.65 3.89
C GLU A 45 7.02 -2.15 4.69
N VAL A 46 7.24 -2.97 5.72
CA VAL A 46 6.16 -3.46 6.60
C VAL A 46 5.60 -2.32 7.46
N LEU A 47 6.47 -1.46 8.00
CA LEU A 47 6.05 -0.35 8.85
C LEU A 47 5.26 0.71 8.08
N PHE A 48 5.63 0.96 6.82
CA PHE A 48 5.00 1.95 5.94
C PHE A 48 3.95 1.34 5.00
N GLN A 49 3.61 0.07 5.20
CA GLN A 49 2.64 -0.61 4.35
C GLN A 49 1.31 0.17 4.33
N HIS A 50 0.81 0.43 3.13
CA HIS A 50 -0.41 1.19 2.89
C HIS A 50 -0.39 2.67 3.32
N LEU A 51 0.73 3.20 3.82
CA LEU A 51 0.89 4.62 4.08
C LEU A 51 1.35 5.36 2.82
N ASN A 52 1.14 6.66 2.82
CA ASN A 52 1.60 7.58 1.78
C ASN A 52 2.54 8.60 2.43
N LEU A 53 3.78 8.68 1.95
CA LEU A 53 4.81 9.56 2.50
C LEU A 53 4.35 11.02 2.59
N VAL A 54 3.63 11.52 1.58
CA VAL A 54 3.17 12.92 1.52
C VAL A 54 2.04 13.16 2.51
N GLU A 55 1.05 12.27 2.54
CA GLU A 55 -0.13 12.43 3.39
C GLU A 55 0.15 12.13 4.87
N HIS A 56 1.13 11.27 5.14
CA HIS A 56 1.41 10.72 6.47
C HIS A 56 2.78 11.12 7.01
N PHE A 57 3.46 12.12 6.42
CA PHE A 57 4.79 12.58 6.82
C PHE A 57 4.89 12.87 8.34
N ASP A 58 3.88 13.55 8.87
CA ASP A 58 3.81 13.92 10.28
C ASP A 58 3.68 12.68 11.19
N ILE A 59 2.79 11.75 10.85
CA ILE A 59 2.57 10.53 11.66
C ILE A 59 3.72 9.53 11.57
N ILE A 60 4.48 9.52 10.47
CA ILE A 60 5.69 8.69 10.38
C ILE A 60 6.87 9.32 11.10
N GLY A 61 6.71 10.51 11.69
CA GLY A 61 7.79 11.19 12.39
C GLY A 61 8.87 11.70 11.45
N GLY A 62 8.50 12.14 10.25
CA GLY A 62 9.43 12.53 9.18
C GLY A 62 10.50 13.54 9.61
N ASP A 63 10.17 14.43 10.55
CA ASP A 63 11.09 15.41 11.14
C ASP A 63 12.17 14.78 12.03
N THR A 64 11.84 13.65 12.67
CA THR A 64 12.73 12.95 13.60
C THR A 64 13.59 11.89 12.92
N ILE A 65 13.35 11.60 11.64
CA ILE A 65 14.09 10.58 10.88
C ILE A 65 15.55 11.03 10.73
N PRO A 66 16.52 10.25 11.24
CA PRO A 66 17.93 10.55 11.02
C PRO A 66 18.27 10.52 9.54
N GLU A 67 19.08 11.47 9.07
CA GLU A 67 19.45 11.63 7.65
C GLU A 67 20.04 10.35 7.02
N ALA A 68 20.72 9.53 7.82
CA ALA A 68 21.25 8.23 7.40
C ALA A 68 20.18 7.23 6.94
N PHE A 69 18.93 7.41 7.37
CA PHE A 69 17.79 6.55 7.01
C PHE A 69 16.94 7.12 5.88
N THR A 70 17.10 8.39 5.50
CA THR A 70 16.39 9.01 4.36
C THR A 70 16.43 8.13 3.09
N PRO A 71 17.59 7.67 2.59
CA PRO A 71 17.62 6.84 1.38
C PRO A 71 16.92 5.49 1.57
N LEU A 72 16.92 4.93 2.78
CA LEU A 72 16.24 3.68 3.13
C LEU A 72 14.72 3.85 3.16
N VAL A 73 14.23 4.98 3.69
CA VAL A 73 12.82 5.34 3.74
C VAL A 73 12.30 5.59 2.33
N GLU A 74 13.01 6.38 1.53
CA GLU A 74 12.67 6.61 0.12
C GLU A 74 12.62 5.30 -0.67
N ALA A 75 13.63 4.44 -0.52
CA ALA A 75 13.66 3.14 -1.18
C ALA A 75 12.51 2.22 -0.75
N ALA A 76 12.10 2.25 0.53
CA ALA A 76 10.95 1.49 1.01
C ALA A 76 9.64 1.97 0.40
N PHE A 77 9.40 3.29 0.37
CA PHE A 77 8.20 3.85 -0.26
C PHE A 77 8.16 3.62 -1.78
N ASN A 78 9.31 3.72 -2.46
CA ASN A 78 9.41 3.42 -3.89
C ASN A 78 9.12 1.93 -4.19
N ALA A 79 9.62 1.02 -3.35
CA ALA A 79 9.31 -0.41 -3.46
C ALA A 79 7.80 -0.68 -3.27
N LEU A 80 7.17 -0.05 -2.28
CA LEU A 80 5.73 -0.15 -2.04
C LEU A 80 4.89 0.42 -3.20
N ALA A 81 5.33 1.53 -3.81
CA ALA A 81 4.69 2.10 -4.99
C ALA A 81 4.76 1.14 -6.19
N THR A 82 5.93 0.52 -6.41
CA THR A 82 6.13 -0.47 -7.48
C THR A 82 5.25 -1.71 -7.28
N GLN A 83 5.15 -2.22 -6.05
CA GLN A 83 4.28 -3.36 -5.72
C GLN A 83 2.78 -3.07 -5.96
N ARG A 84 2.34 -1.83 -5.79
CA ARG A 84 0.96 -1.42 -6.08
C ARG A 84 0.70 -1.34 -7.58
N ALA A 85 1.65 -0.81 -8.35
CA ALA A 85 1.55 -0.74 -9.80
C ALA A 85 1.48 -2.14 -10.43
N ASP A 86 2.26 -3.10 -9.92
CA ASP A 86 2.28 -4.49 -10.39
C ASP A 86 0.95 -5.23 -10.13
N GLN A 87 0.28 -4.95 -9.01
CA GLN A 87 -1.02 -5.55 -8.69
C GLN A 87 -2.16 -5.11 -9.63
N THR A 88 -2.03 -3.95 -10.27
CA THR A 88 -2.97 -3.48 -11.32
C THR A 88 -2.81 -4.20 -12.66
N ILE A 89 -1.71 -4.95 -12.88
CA ILE A 89 -1.46 -5.74 -14.10
C ILE A 89 -1.65 -7.25 -13.83
N ARG A 90 -2.59 -7.59 -12.95
CA ARG A 90 -3.21 -8.92 -12.93
C ARG A 90 -4.70 -8.81 -13.22
N LEU A 91 -5.04 -8.28 -14.40
CA LEU A 91 -6.19 -8.83 -15.09
C LEU A 91 -5.89 -10.32 -15.30
N PRO A 92 -6.71 -11.27 -14.80
CA PRO A 92 -6.66 -12.60 -15.33
C PRO A 92 -6.90 -12.44 -16.83
N HIS A 93 -5.91 -12.78 -17.65
CA HIS A 93 -6.14 -13.09 -19.04
C HIS A 93 -7.21 -14.17 -19.03
N LEU A 94 -8.47 -13.77 -19.23
CA LEU A 94 -9.51 -14.67 -19.67
C LEU A 94 -8.90 -15.35 -20.90
N PRO A 95 -8.71 -16.68 -20.92
CA PRO A 95 -8.41 -17.32 -22.17
C PRO A 95 -9.58 -16.95 -23.08
N SER A 96 -9.27 -16.28 -24.19
CA SER A 96 -10.21 -16.04 -25.27
C SER A 96 -10.66 -17.40 -25.81
N GLN A 97 -11.54 -18.09 -25.08
CA GLN A 97 -12.37 -19.13 -25.63
C GLN A 97 -13.30 -18.40 -26.57
N SER A 98 -13.03 -18.56 -27.87
CA SER A 98 -13.99 -18.30 -28.93
C SER A 98 -15.27 -19.06 -28.61
N THR A 99 -16.17 -18.43 -27.87
CA THR A 99 -17.50 -18.94 -27.60
C THR A 99 -18.23 -18.92 -28.94
N ARG A 100 -18.25 -20.08 -29.59
CA ARG A 100 -19.27 -20.37 -30.60
C ARG A 100 -20.61 -20.08 -29.92
N LEU A 101 -21.28 -19.04 -30.41
CA LEU A 101 -22.66 -18.70 -30.06
C LEU A 101 -23.50 -19.97 -30.13
N PRO A 102 -24.24 -20.34 -29.06
CA PRO A 102 -25.41 -21.17 -29.27
C PRO A 102 -26.46 -20.27 -29.92
N GLU A 103 -26.82 -20.58 -31.17
CA GLU A 103 -28.11 -20.27 -31.74
C GLU A 103 -29.20 -20.52 -30.68
N LEU A 104 -29.98 -19.48 -30.34
CA LEU A 104 -31.45 -19.53 -30.16
C LEU A 104 -31.98 -18.32 -29.35
N TRP A 105 -33.03 -17.71 -29.90
CA TRP A 105 -33.98 -16.74 -29.33
C TRP A 105 -33.63 -15.24 -29.31
N LEU A 106 -34.09 -14.54 -30.36
CA LEU A 106 -34.85 -13.29 -30.20
C LEU A 106 -36.28 -13.53 -30.71
N PRO A 107 -37.34 -13.27 -29.93
CA PRO A 107 -38.67 -13.08 -30.50
C PRO A 107 -38.74 -11.71 -31.18
N ASP A 108 -39.15 -11.69 -32.44
CA ASP A 108 -39.45 -10.49 -33.21
C ASP A 108 -40.77 -9.90 -32.68
N ASP A 109 -40.70 -8.81 -31.93
CA ASP A 109 -41.84 -7.93 -31.67
C ASP A 109 -41.41 -6.50 -31.99
N GLU A 110 -41.36 -6.17 -33.29
CA GLU A 110 -41.44 -4.78 -33.74
C GLU A 110 -42.81 -4.53 -34.34
N THR A 111 -43.73 -4.14 -33.45
CA THR A 111 -44.97 -3.47 -33.78
C THR A 111 -44.64 -2.14 -34.49
N HIS A 112 -44.88 -2.10 -35.81
CA HIS A 112 -44.75 -0.93 -36.69
C HIS A 112 -45.50 0.31 -36.13
N PRO A 113 -44.85 1.48 -35.99
CA PRO A 113 -45.56 2.74 -35.83
C PRO A 113 -46.00 3.29 -37.19
N ALA A 114 -47.29 3.59 -37.29
CA ALA A 114 -47.91 4.31 -38.38
C ALA A 114 -47.45 5.77 -38.44
N ARG A 115 -47.16 6.28 -39.65
CA ARG A 115 -47.67 7.56 -40.16
C ARG A 115 -47.36 7.77 -41.64
#